data_AF-A0A1J4SXY3-F1
#
_entry.id   AF-A0A1J4SXY3-F1
#
_cell.length_a   1.000
_cell.length_b   1.000
_cell.length_c   1.000
_cell.angle_alpha   90.00
_cell.angle_beta   90.00
_cell.angle_gamma   90.00
#
_symmetry.space_group_name_H-M   'P 1'
#
loop_
_entity.id
_entity.type
_entity.pdbx_description
1 polymer ?
#
loop_
_entity_poly.entity_id
_entity_poly.type
_entity_poly.pdbx_seq_one_letter_code
_entity_poly.pdbx_strand_id
1 'polypeptide(L)' 'MLDLAYLDKIAEYFASGDLAFDFENGDEARRQMILEYLEKLMDLADQADELATKLIFKGGVLGSLVSAQK' A
#
# COMPACT_ATOMS: atom_id res chain seq x y z
N MET A 1 3.01 15.47 -2.56
CA MET A 1 2.05 14.41 -2.16
C MET A 1 2.16 13.14 -3.00
N LEU A 2 3.26 12.92 -3.72
CA LEU A 2 3.70 11.58 -4.12
C LEU A 2 5.18 11.55 -3.72
N ASP A 3 5.45 10.98 -2.55
CA ASP A 3 6.79 10.94 -1.97
C ASP A 3 7.23 9.48 -1.88
N LEU A 4 8.00 9.06 -2.88
CA LEU A 4 8.50 7.69 -2.96
C LEU A 4 9.53 7.40 -1.87
N ALA A 5 10.33 8.41 -1.49
CA ALA A 5 11.33 8.25 -0.44
C ALA A 5 10.68 7.96 0.93
N TYR A 6 9.46 8.46 1.16
CA TYR A 6 8.70 8.10 2.35
C TYR A 6 8.22 6.64 2.32
N LEU A 7 7.80 6.12 1.16
CA LEU A 7 7.44 4.72 1.00
C LEU A 7 8.64 3.79 1.22
N ASP A 8 9.82 4.18 0.72
CA ASP A 8 11.05 3.42 0.93
C ASP A 8 11.41 3.32 2.43
N LYS A 9 11.22 4.41 3.19
CA LYS A 9 11.42 4.39 4.65
C LYS A 9 10.48 3.43 5.37
N ILE A 10 9.21 3.36 4.94
CA ILE A 10 8.26 2.39 5.51
C ILE A 10 8.72 0.96 5.20
N ALA A 11 9.15 0.70 3.96
CA ALA A 11 9.66 -0.61 3.57
C ALA A 11 10.92 -1.00 4.37
N GLU A 12 11.84 -0.06 4.59
CA GLU A 12 13.04 -0.26 5.41
C GLU A 12 12.69 -0.54 6.88
N TYR A 13 11.73 0.19 7.45
CA TYR A 13 11.26 -0.05 8.82
C TYR A 13 10.66 -1.45 9.00
N PHE A 14 10.04 -2.01 7.96
CA PHE A 14 9.54 -3.39 7.98
C PHE A 14 10.66 -4.43 7.82
N ALA A 15 11.61 -4.19 6.92
CA ALA A 15 12.67 -5.14 6.60
C ALA A 15 13.80 -5.17 7.66
N SER A 16 14.05 -4.07 8.35
CA SER A 16 15.10 -3.93 9.37
C SER A 16 14.84 -4.75 10.63
N GLY A 17 13.58 -5.11 10.91
CA GLY A 17 13.15 -5.74 12.16
C GLY A 17 12.84 -4.73 13.27
N ASP A 18 13.03 -3.42 13.04
CA ASP A 18 12.76 -2.38 14.02
C ASP A 18 11.28 -2.34 14.43
N LEU A 19 10.36 -2.54 13.47
CA LEU A 19 8.92 -2.63 13.78
C LEU A 19 8.61 -3.84 14.68
N ALA A 20 9.22 -4.99 14.43
CA ALA A 20 9.02 -6.19 15.24
C ALA A 20 9.57 -5.98 16.65
N PHE A 21 10.76 -5.38 16.76
CA PHE A 21 11.34 -4.98 18.04
C PHE A 21 10.43 -4.02 18.82
N ASP A 22 9.92 -2.97 18.17
CA ASP A 22 9.00 -2.01 18.78
C ASP A 22 7.69 -2.65 19.24
N PHE A 23 7.20 -3.65 18.50
CA PHE A 23 6.01 -4.40 18.86
C PHE A 23 6.25 -5.31 20.07
N GLU A 24 7.36 -6.06 20.08
CA GLU A 24 7.70 -6.98 21.17
C GLU A 24 7.99 -6.25 22.49
N ASN A 25 8.63 -5.08 22.41
CA ASN A 25 9.06 -4.30 23.58
C ASN A 25 8.09 -3.17 23.95
N GLY A 26 7.07 -2.92 23.14
CA GLY A 26 6.04 -1.92 23.38
C GLY A 26 5.06 -2.34 24.48
N ASP A 27 4.45 -1.35 25.13
CA ASP A 27 3.26 -1.58 25.95
C ASP A 27 2.05 -1.94 25.08
N GLU A 28 0.92 -2.26 25.72
CA GLU A 28 -0.31 -2.64 25.00
C GLU A 28 -0.78 -1.56 24.03
N ALA A 29 -0.71 -0.29 24.42
CA ALA A 29 -1.12 0.82 23.58
C ALA A 29 -0.22 0.95 22.33
N ARG A 30 1.09 0.80 22.49
CA ARG A 30 2.06 0.81 21.38
C ARG A 30 1.82 -0.35 20.42
N ARG A 31 1.59 -1.55 20.95
CA ARG A 31 1.27 -2.74 20.13
C ARG A 31 0.00 -2.54 19.32
N GLN A 32 -1.06 -2.05 19.95
CA GLN A 32 -2.33 -1.79 19.29
C GLN A 32 -2.17 -0.75 18.17
N MET A 33 -1.43 0.34 18.43
CA MET A 33 -1.13 1.36 17.42
C MET A 33 -0.36 0.80 16.22
N ILE A 34 0.61 -0.08 16.46
CA ILE A 34 1.36 -0.74 15.38
C ILE A 34 0.44 -1.62 14.52
N LEU A 35 -0.47 -2.38 15.14
CA LEU A 35 -1.42 -3.22 14.40
C LEU A 35 -2.38 -2.37 13.56
N GLU A 36 -2.92 -1.29 14.12
CA GLU A 36 -3.79 -0.35 13.40
C GLU A 36 -3.06 0.31 12.22
N TYR A 37 -1.78 0.66 12.40
CA TYR A 37 -0.96 1.22 11.34
C TYR A 37 -0.75 0.22 10.18
N LEU A 38 -0.45 -1.04 10.50
CA LEU A 38 -0.27 -2.10 9.51
C LEU A 38 -1.58 -2.40 8.76
N GLU A 39 -2.70 -2.52 9.48
CA GLU A 39 -4.02 -2.70 8.89
C GLU A 39 -4.34 -1.56 7.91
N LYS A 40 -4.05 -0.31 8.31
CA LYS A 40 -4.31 0.82 7.43
C LYS A 40 -3.45 0.82 6.17
N LEU A 41 -2.21 0.34 6.24
CA LEU A 41 -1.35 0.19 5.06
C LEU A 41 -1.82 -0.92 4.13
N MET A 42 -2.36 -2.02 4.67
CA MET A 42 -2.97 -3.08 3.88
C MET A 42 -4.19 -2.56 3.10
N ASP A 43 -5.10 -1.82 3.77
CA ASP A 43 -6.24 -1.18 3.12
C ASP A 43 -5.82 -0.24 1.97
N LEU A 44 -4.73 0.50 2.16
CA LEU A 44 -4.20 1.42 1.15
C LEU A 44 -3.58 0.67 -0.03
N ALA A 45 -2.90 -0.45 0.23
CA ALA A 45 -2.36 -1.31 -0.82
C ALA A 45 -3.47 -1.89 -1.69
N ASP A 46 -4.55 -2.37 -1.09
CA ASP A 46 -5.72 -2.89 -1.82
C ASP A 46 -6.40 -1.80 -2.67
N GLN A 47 -6.56 -0.59 -2.12
CA GLN A 47 -7.08 0.55 -2.88
C GLN A 47 -6.16 0.95 -4.03
N ALA A 48 -4.84 0.90 -3.81
CA ALA A 48 -3.85 1.21 -4.83
C ALA A 48 -3.89 0.18 -5.97
N ASP A 49 -4.03 -1.11 -5.66
CA ASP A 49 -4.18 -2.18 -6.66
C ASP A 49 -5.47 -2.04 -7.46
N GLU A 50 -6.60 -1.81 -6.80
CA GLU A 50 -7.89 -1.63 -7.48
C GLU A 50 -7.85 -0.41 -8.42
N LEU A 51 -7.23 0.67 -7.96
CA LEU A 51 -7.03 1.88 -8.77
C LEU A 51 -6.07 1.62 -9.93
N ALA A 52 -4.95 0.95 -9.71
CA ALA A 52 -3.98 0.60 -10.75
C ALA A 52 -4.64 -0.26 -11.83
N THR A 53 -5.39 -1.29 -11.43
CA THR A 53 -6.21 -2.12 -12.31
C THR A 53 -7.17 -1.26 -13.13
N LYS A 54 -7.96 -0.40 -12.49
CA LYS A 54 -8.88 0.52 -13.21
C LYS A 54 -8.15 1.43 -14.19
N LEU A 55 -7.00 1.99 -13.83
CA LEU A 55 -6.21 2.88 -14.69
C LEU A 55 -5.64 2.14 -15.90
N ILE A 56 -5.05 0.97 -15.70
CA ILE A 56 -4.49 0.12 -16.75
C ILE A 56 -5.59 -0.33 -17.72
N PHE A 57 -6.74 -0.81 -17.21
CA PHE A 57 -7.81 -1.34 -18.04
C PHE A 57 -8.67 -0.27 -18.72
N LYS A 58 -8.86 0.90 -18.10
CA LYS A 58 -9.50 2.05 -18.77
C LYS A 58 -8.62 2.65 -19.87
N GLY A 59 -7.30 2.53 -19.78
CA GLY A 59 -6.35 3.08 -20.76
C GLY A 59 -5.86 2.10 -21.84
N GLY A 60 -5.78 0.79 -21.56
CA GLY A 60 -4.93 -0.11 -22.34
C GLY A 60 -5.61 -1.09 -23.29
N VAL A 61 -6.78 -1.64 -22.95
CA VAL A 61 -7.33 -2.80 -23.70
C VAL A 61 -8.81 -2.68 -24.01
N LEU A 62 -9.64 -2.16 -23.10
CA LEU A 62 -11.08 -2.03 -23.37
C LEU A 62 -11.38 -0.82 -24.27
N GLY A 63 -10.62 0.27 -24.11
CA GLY A 63 -10.73 1.46 -24.97
C GLY A 63 -10.36 1.17 -26.43
N SER A 64 -9.30 0.40 -26.66
CA SER A 64 -8.84 0.03 -28.01
C SER A 64 -9.75 -0.98 -28.69
N LEU A 65 -10.29 -1.97 -27.95
CA LEU A 65 -11.26 -2.93 -28.48
C LEU A 65 -12.63 -2.29 -28.79
N VAL A 66 -13.10 -1.35 -27.96
CA VAL A 66 -14.36 -0.63 -28.20
C VAL A 66 -14.24 0.38 -29.34
N SER A 67 -13.06 0.97 -29.56
CA SER A 67 -12.83 1.85 -30.73
C SER A 67 -12.56 1.09 -32.04
N ALA A 68 -12.10 -0.16 -31.98
CA ALA A 68 -11.83 -0.98 -33.17
C ALA A 68 -13.07 -1.66 -33.77
N GLN A 69 -14.22 -1.60 -33.09
CA GLN A 69 -15.52 -2.12 -33.57
C GLN A 69 -16.48 -1.01 -34.05
N LYS A 70 -16.01 0.22 -34.24
CA LYS A 70 -16.80 1.35 -34.76
C LYS A 70 -16.37 1.77 -36.15
#